data_AF-A0AAW2XI21-F1
#
_entry.id   AF-A0AAW2XI21-F1
#
_cell.length_a   1.000
_cell.length_b   1.000
_cell.length_c   1.000
_cell.angle_alpha   90.00
_cell.angle_beta   90.00
_cell.angle_gamma   90.00
#
_symmetry.space_group_name_H-M   'P 1'
#
loop_
_entity.id
_entity.type
_entity.pdbx_description
1 polymer ?
#
loop_
_entity_poly.entity_id
_entity_poly.type
_entity_poly.pdbx_seq_one_letter_code
_entity_poly.pdbx_strand_id
1 'polypeptide(L)'
;MQEHILYKKFYTHPLLRCLSTEEGIHILQKIHSGCCGAHVGTRILANKALRTGYFWPTMKQDAIRLVSKCERCQKHSSLLHQPAEPLTTMLSPCPFMQWGMDIVGPFPLAAGQRKFLLVAIDYFTKWVETEPLARITEGEVVKFIWKNIVCHFGILREIISDNGRQFQGRRIQEWCQGLHIRQRFTTVAHPQANGQVEVTNRILIQ
;
A
#
# COMPACT_ATOMS: atom_id res chain seq x y z
N MET A 1 61.35 -1.93 -16.10
CA MET A 1 60.31 -2.93 -16.39
C MET A 1 58.99 -2.18 -16.39
N GLN A 2 58.50 -1.76 -17.56
CA GLN A 2 57.21 -1.05 -17.66
C GLN A 2 56.09 -2.05 -17.38
N GLU A 3 55.21 -1.75 -16.43
CA GLU A 3 54.05 -2.58 -16.14
C GLU A 3 53.21 -2.77 -17.43
N HIS A 4 52.92 -4.02 -17.79
CA HIS A 4 52.09 -4.37 -18.94
C HIS A 4 50.61 -4.02 -18.66
N ILE A 5 50.29 -2.72 -18.64
CA ILE A 5 48.93 -2.23 -18.44
C ILE A 5 48.18 -2.26 -19.79
N LEU A 6 47.09 -3.03 -19.85
CA LEU A 6 46.24 -3.11 -21.02
C LEU A 6 45.25 -1.94 -21.04
N TYR A 7 45.07 -1.32 -22.21
CA TYR A 7 44.08 -0.27 -22.42
C TYR A 7 43.11 -0.64 -23.53
N LYS A 8 41.85 -0.25 -23.37
CA LYS A 8 40.79 -0.36 -24.39
C LYS A 8 40.49 1.02 -24.97
N LYS A 9 40.56 1.13 -26.29
CA LYS A 9 40.12 2.31 -27.03
C LYS A 9 38.59 2.30 -27.15
N PHE A 10 37.97 3.43 -26.84
CA PHE A 10 36.55 3.66 -27.03
C PHE A 10 36.36 4.90 -27.92
N TYR A 11 35.28 4.94 -28.70
CA TYR A 11 35.03 6.07 -29.62
C TYR A 11 34.63 7.35 -28.88
N THR A 12 33.96 7.22 -27.73
CA THR A 12 33.38 8.33 -26.95
C THR A 12 34.07 8.56 -25.61
N HIS A 13 35.14 7.81 -25.29
CA HIS A 13 35.84 7.88 -24.02
C HIS A 13 37.37 7.85 -24.21
N PRO A 14 38.15 8.44 -23.30
CA PRO A 14 39.60 8.27 -23.24
C PRO A 14 40.01 6.78 -23.16
N LEU A 15 41.29 6.49 -23.36
CA LEU A 15 41.82 5.13 -23.18
C LEU A 15 41.45 4.60 -21.80
N LEU A 16 40.68 3.51 -21.77
CA LEU A 16 40.20 2.89 -20.54
C LEU A 16 41.19 1.83 -20.10
N ARG A 17 41.67 1.90 -18.86
CA ARG A 17 42.50 0.84 -18.27
C ARG A 17 41.66 -0.42 -18.12
N CYS A 18 42.12 -1.51 -18.71
CA CYS A 18 41.53 -2.82 -18.56
C CYS A 18 41.89 -3.38 -17.19
N LEU A 19 40.88 -3.81 -16.45
CA LEU A 19 41.02 -4.40 -15.13
C LEU A 19 40.67 -5.89 -15.16
N SER A 20 41.22 -6.63 -14.21
CA SER A 20 40.67 -7.93 -13.85
C SER A 20 39.27 -7.76 -13.23
N THR A 21 38.49 -8.84 -13.22
CA THR A 21 37.15 -8.84 -12.60
C THR A 21 37.22 -8.49 -11.11
N GLU A 22 38.24 -8.96 -10.40
CA GLU A 22 38.43 -8.70 -8.96
C GLU A 22 38.68 -7.20 -8.69
N GLU A 23 39.61 -6.60 -9.43
CA GLU A 23 39.88 -5.16 -9.36
C GLU A 23 38.65 -4.33 -9.73
N GLY A 24 37.92 -4.75 -10.77
CA GLY A 24 36.69 -4.11 -11.20
C GLY A 24 35.60 -4.12 -10.11
N ILE A 25 35.39 -5.26 -9.46
CA ILE A 25 34.44 -5.39 -8.35
C ILE A 25 34.83 -4.46 -7.19
N HIS A 26 36.11 -4.39 -6.84
CA HIS A 26 36.59 -3.50 -5.78
C HIS A 26 36.32 -2.02 -6.09
N ILE A 27 36.55 -1.62 -7.34
CA ILE A 27 36.24 -0.25 -7.78
C ILE A 27 34.73 0.02 -7.72
N LEU A 28 33.89 -0.92 -8.18
CA LEU A 28 32.44 -0.77 -8.05
C LEU A 28 32.01 -0.62 -6.59
N GLN A 29 32.57 -1.41 -5.67
CA GLN A 29 32.29 -1.30 -4.24
C GLN A 29 32.66 0.06 -3.68
N LYS A 30 33.84 0.60 -4.05
CA LYS A 30 34.25 1.95 -3.64
C LYS A 30 33.32 3.04 -4.19
N ILE A 31 32.92 2.96 -5.45
CA ILE A 31 32.02 3.95 -6.06
C ILE A 31 30.60 3.84 -5.46
N HIS A 32 30.17 2.63 -5.12
CA HIS A 32 28.82 2.36 -4.63
C HIS A 32 28.65 2.70 -3.14
N SER A 33 29.57 2.22 -2.30
CA SER A 33 29.48 2.24 -0.83
C SER A 33 30.67 2.92 -0.14
N GLY A 34 31.62 3.50 -0.87
CA GLY A 34 32.76 4.20 -0.28
C GLY A 34 32.38 5.51 0.41
N CYS A 35 33.37 6.27 0.87
CA CYS A 35 33.16 7.52 1.61
C CYS A 35 32.29 8.56 0.87
N CYS A 36 32.34 8.57 -0.47
CA CYS A 36 31.47 9.38 -1.34
C CYS A 36 30.45 8.52 -2.12
N GLY A 37 30.14 7.32 -1.64
CA GLY A 37 29.21 6.39 -2.27
C GLY A 37 27.77 6.87 -2.12
N ALA A 38 27.03 6.90 -3.23
CA ALA A 38 25.65 7.43 -3.27
C ALA A 38 24.60 6.33 -3.53
N HIS A 39 24.94 5.05 -3.32
CA HIS A 39 24.04 3.91 -3.53
C HIS A 39 23.28 3.95 -4.87
N VAL A 40 23.97 4.44 -5.91
CA VAL A 40 23.36 4.69 -7.22
C VAL A 40 22.99 3.38 -7.93
N GLY A 41 21.94 3.45 -8.74
CA GLY A 41 21.47 2.30 -9.53
C GLY A 41 22.53 1.76 -10.49
N THR A 42 22.34 0.50 -10.89
CA THR A 42 23.28 -0.33 -11.67
C THR A 42 23.84 0.36 -12.90
N ARG A 43 22.98 1.01 -13.70
CA ARG A 43 23.37 1.75 -14.91
C ARG A 43 24.30 2.93 -14.61
N ILE A 44 23.98 3.71 -13.58
CA ILE A 44 24.78 4.88 -13.19
C ILE A 44 26.12 4.41 -12.63
N LEU A 45 26.11 3.33 -11.85
CA LEU A 45 27.32 2.77 -11.26
C LEU A 45 28.33 2.31 -12.32
N ALA A 46 27.89 1.50 -13.29
CA ALA A 46 28.75 1.06 -14.39
C ALA A 46 29.27 2.24 -15.23
N ASN A 47 28.41 3.22 -15.52
CA ASN A 47 28.81 4.42 -16.27
C ASN A 47 29.78 5.32 -15.50
N LYS A 48 29.70 5.38 -14.16
CA LYS A 48 30.70 6.08 -13.34
C LYS A 48 32.05 5.39 -13.46
N ALA A 49 32.13 4.07 -13.33
CA ALA A 49 33.38 3.33 -13.50
C ALA A 49 34.01 3.53 -14.89
N LEU A 50 33.19 3.51 -15.95
CA LEU A 50 33.63 3.83 -17.32
C LEU A 50 34.18 5.25 -17.43
N ARG A 51 33.48 6.25 -16.89
CA ARG A 51 33.91 7.66 -16.94
C ARG A 51 35.19 7.94 -16.15
N THR A 52 35.45 7.16 -15.10
CA THR A 52 36.72 7.23 -14.34
C THR A 52 37.89 6.60 -15.11
N GLY A 53 37.63 5.96 -16.25
CA GLY A 53 38.69 5.41 -17.11
C GLY A 53 38.93 3.91 -16.94
N TYR A 54 37.97 3.15 -16.38
CA TYR A 54 38.12 1.71 -16.15
C TYR A 54 37.19 0.88 -17.03
N PHE A 55 37.68 -0.29 -17.45
CA PHE A 55 36.89 -1.24 -18.24
C PHE A 55 37.22 -2.68 -17.85
N TRP A 56 36.18 -3.53 -17.80
CA TRP A 56 36.32 -4.99 -17.84
C TRP A 56 35.04 -5.59 -18.45
N PRO A 57 35.09 -6.80 -19.05
CA PRO A 57 33.98 -7.33 -19.85
C PRO A 57 32.65 -7.49 -19.10
N THR A 58 32.68 -7.84 -17.82
CA THR A 58 31.49 -8.15 -17.00
C THR A 58 30.99 -7.00 -16.16
N MET A 59 31.52 -5.78 -16.34
CA MET A 59 31.26 -4.66 -15.42
C MET A 59 29.78 -4.34 -15.19
N LYS A 60 28.95 -4.52 -16.22
CA LYS A 60 27.51 -4.29 -16.12
C LYS A 60 26.83 -5.38 -15.26
N GLN A 61 27.17 -6.65 -15.50
CA GLN A 61 26.69 -7.78 -14.71
C GLN A 61 27.17 -7.67 -13.25
N ASP A 62 28.41 -7.25 -13.04
CA ASP A 62 28.98 -7.06 -11.70
C ASP A 62 28.32 -5.91 -10.95
N ALA A 63 28.03 -4.80 -11.64
CA ALA A 63 27.24 -3.70 -11.06
C ALA A 63 25.82 -4.15 -10.69
N ILE A 64 25.17 -4.98 -11.51
CA ILE A 64 23.86 -5.57 -11.19
C ILE A 64 23.97 -6.44 -9.94
N ARG A 65 24.92 -7.39 -9.91
CA ARG A 65 25.13 -8.30 -8.77
C ARG A 65 25.45 -7.55 -7.47
N LEU A 66 26.22 -6.47 -7.55
CA LEU A 66 26.55 -5.67 -6.38
C LEU A 66 25.33 -4.95 -5.81
N VAL A 67 24.57 -4.26 -6.65
CA VAL A 67 23.37 -3.51 -6.21
C VAL A 67 22.25 -4.45 -5.75
N SER A 68 22.09 -5.61 -6.40
CA SER A 68 21.09 -6.62 -6.00
C SER A 68 21.39 -7.22 -4.62
N LYS A 69 22.67 -7.32 -4.23
CA LYS A 69 23.11 -7.79 -2.91
C LYS A 69 23.20 -6.68 -1.87
N CYS A 70 23.10 -5.41 -2.26
CA CYS A 70 23.20 -4.29 -1.34
C CYS A 70 21.89 -4.09 -0.56
N GLU A 71 21.89 -4.42 0.72
CA GLU A 71 20.72 -4.30 1.61
C GLU A 71 20.11 -2.89 1.60
N ARG A 72 20.94 -1.84 1.65
CA ARG A 72 20.47 -0.44 1.62
C ARG A 72 19.74 -0.13 0.32
N CYS A 73 20.25 -0.60 -0.82
CA CYS A 73 19.56 -0.43 -2.09
C CYS A 73 18.26 -1.22 -2.13
N GLN A 74 18.23 -2.46 -1.64
CA GLN A 74 17.01 -3.28 -1.65
C GLN A 74 15.91 -2.73 -0.73
N LYS A 75 16.29 -2.14 0.41
CA LYS A 75 15.34 -1.52 1.36
C LYS A 75 14.77 -0.20 0.86
N HIS A 76 15.55 0.59 0.13
CA HIS A 76 15.19 1.98 -0.22
C HIS A 76 14.90 2.19 -1.71
N SER A 77 15.11 1.19 -2.57
CA SER A 77 14.77 1.31 -3.98
C SER A 77 13.26 1.45 -4.17
N SER A 78 12.84 2.42 -4.98
CA SER A 78 11.46 2.54 -5.41
C SER A 78 11.00 1.27 -6.14
N LEU A 79 9.94 0.64 -5.66
CA LEU A 79 9.30 -0.51 -6.30
C LEU A 79 8.48 -0.03 -7.51
N LEU A 80 9.16 0.30 -8.61
CA LEU A 80 8.54 0.90 -9.80
C LEU A 80 7.70 -0.07 -10.65
N HIS A 81 7.70 -1.36 -10.33
CA HIS A 81 7.01 -2.40 -11.11
C HIS A 81 6.28 -3.42 -10.23
N GLN A 82 5.65 -2.98 -9.13
CA GLN A 82 4.62 -3.83 -8.57
C GLN A 82 3.47 -3.89 -9.58
N PRO A 83 3.04 -5.10 -10.01
CA PRO A 83 1.83 -5.21 -10.79
C PRO A 83 0.70 -4.58 -9.98
N ALA A 84 -0.19 -3.84 -10.64
CA ALA A 84 -1.40 -3.37 -10.00
C ALA A 84 -2.12 -4.60 -9.44
N GLU A 85 -2.37 -4.61 -8.13
CA GLU A 85 -3.16 -5.67 -7.53
C GLU A 85 -4.55 -5.66 -8.18
N PRO A 86 -5.08 -6.84 -8.56
CA PRO A 86 -6.42 -6.90 -9.13
C PRO A 86 -7.42 -6.38 -8.12
N LEU A 87 -8.01 -5.21 -8.41
CA LEU A 87 -9.09 -4.65 -7.64
C LEU A 87 -10.26 -5.64 -7.71
N THR A 88 -10.60 -6.25 -6.57
CA THR A 88 -11.82 -7.05 -6.49
C THR A 88 -12.97 -6.05 -6.37
N THR A 89 -13.64 -5.76 -7.48
CA THR A 89 -14.87 -4.98 -7.45
C THR A 89 -15.92 -5.75 -6.68
N MET A 90 -16.26 -5.26 -5.50
CA MET A 90 -17.43 -5.74 -4.77
C MET A 90 -18.69 -5.34 -5.53
N LEU A 91 -19.25 -6.28 -6.29
CA LEU A 91 -20.54 -6.14 -6.95
C LEU A 91 -21.60 -6.79 -6.07
N SER A 92 -22.48 -5.96 -5.48
CA SER A 92 -23.73 -6.47 -4.93
C SER A 92 -24.67 -6.78 -6.09
N PRO A 93 -25.24 -7.99 -6.19
CA PRO A 93 -26.14 -8.35 -7.28
C PRO A 93 -27.53 -7.70 -7.16
N CYS A 94 -27.89 -7.20 -5.98
CA CYS A 94 -29.21 -6.65 -5.69
C CYS A 94 -29.15 -5.49 -4.67
N PRO A 95 -30.12 -4.55 -4.73
CA PRO A 95 -30.30 -3.50 -3.73
C PRO A 95 -30.33 -4.01 -2.30
N PHE A 96 -29.71 -3.27 -1.38
CA PHE A 96 -29.80 -3.42 0.07
C PHE A 96 -29.29 -4.75 0.66
N MET A 97 -28.60 -5.55 -0.14
CA MET A 97 -28.10 -6.86 0.28
C MET A 97 -26.68 -6.82 0.83
N GLN A 98 -25.87 -5.83 0.43
CA GLN A 98 -24.51 -5.67 0.92
C GLN A 98 -24.27 -4.22 1.31
N TRP A 99 -23.87 -4.01 2.56
CA TRP A 99 -23.64 -2.68 3.12
C TRP A 99 -22.19 -2.52 3.55
N GLY A 100 -21.60 -1.40 3.18
CA GLY A 100 -20.29 -0.97 3.66
C GLY A 100 -20.48 -0.05 4.83
N MET A 101 -19.80 -0.32 5.94
CA MET A 101 -19.89 0.48 7.16
C MET A 101 -18.53 1.07 7.51
N ASP A 102 -18.55 2.32 7.96
CA ASP A 102 -17.37 3.02 8.44
C ASP A 102 -17.75 4.02 9.55
N ILE A 103 -16.78 4.39 10.36
CA ILE A 103 -16.95 5.41 11.40
C ILE A 103 -15.96 6.53 11.15
N VAL A 104 -16.50 7.74 11.01
CA VAL A 104 -15.67 8.92 10.76
C VAL A 104 -15.62 9.83 11.99
N GLY A 105 -14.46 10.42 12.22
CA GLY A 105 -14.20 11.35 13.30
C GLY A 105 -12.85 11.07 14.00
N PRO A 106 -12.61 11.67 15.17
CA PRO A 106 -13.52 12.55 15.90
C PRO A 106 -13.70 13.94 15.25
N PHE A 107 -14.93 14.44 15.26
CA PHE A 107 -15.33 15.81 14.86
C PHE A 107 -15.42 16.75 16.07
N PRO A 108 -15.53 18.08 15.87
CA PRO A 108 -15.89 19.02 16.92
C PRO A 108 -17.17 18.58 17.64
N LEU A 109 -17.24 18.83 18.96
CA LEU A 109 -18.36 18.39 19.77
C LEU A 109 -19.66 19.06 19.33
N ALA A 110 -20.64 18.25 18.93
CA ALA A 110 -22.00 18.67 18.69
C ALA A 110 -22.88 18.47 19.93
N ALA A 111 -24.15 18.91 19.82
CA ALA A 111 -25.16 18.67 20.84
C ALA A 111 -25.22 17.18 21.25
N GLY A 112 -25.28 16.92 22.56
CA GLY A 112 -25.26 15.56 23.10
C GLY A 112 -23.86 14.91 23.10
N GLN A 113 -22.79 15.69 23.04
CA GLN A 113 -21.39 15.21 23.04
C GLN A 113 -21.07 14.27 21.86
N ARG A 114 -21.82 14.38 20.77
CA ARG A 114 -21.62 13.58 19.56
C ARG A 114 -20.39 14.10 18.82
N LYS A 115 -19.48 13.19 18.49
CA LYS A 115 -18.20 13.49 17.83
C LYS A 115 -17.80 12.46 16.79
N PHE A 116 -18.60 11.43 16.57
CA PHE A 116 -18.36 10.44 15.53
C PHE A 116 -19.59 10.35 14.64
N LEU A 117 -19.39 9.93 13.40
CA LEU A 117 -20.48 9.62 12.47
C LEU A 117 -20.34 8.15 12.06
N LEU A 118 -21.33 7.33 12.39
CA LEU A 118 -21.43 5.99 11.83
C LEU A 118 -22.14 6.10 10.48
N VAL A 119 -21.49 5.63 9.43
CA VAL A 119 -21.96 5.69 8.06
C VAL A 119 -22.14 4.26 7.54
N ALA A 120 -23.25 4.01 6.84
CA ALA A 120 -23.46 2.79 6.09
C ALA A 120 -23.93 3.09 4.68
N ILE A 121 -23.40 2.36 3.70
CA ILE A 121 -23.67 2.59 2.29
C ILE A 121 -24.03 1.28 1.61
N ASP A 122 -25.17 1.25 0.93
CA ASP A 122 -25.55 0.12 0.10
C ASP A 122 -24.67 0.07 -1.16
N TYR A 123 -24.04 -1.09 -1.40
CA TYR A 123 -23.11 -1.27 -2.51
C TYR A 123 -23.80 -1.19 -3.88
N PHE A 124 -25.10 -1.49 -3.98
CA PHE A 124 -25.82 -1.46 -5.25
C PHE A 124 -26.34 -0.06 -5.59
N THR A 125 -27.22 0.47 -4.74
CA THR A 125 -27.93 1.75 -4.97
C THR A 125 -27.10 2.97 -4.64
N LYS A 126 -26.00 2.81 -3.89
CA LYS A 126 -25.25 3.90 -3.25
C LYS A 126 -26.07 4.71 -2.24
N TRP A 127 -27.17 4.14 -1.73
CA TRP A 127 -27.94 4.74 -0.65
C TRP A 127 -27.10 4.85 0.62
N VAL A 128 -27.20 5.97 1.32
CA VAL A 128 -26.39 6.29 2.50
C VAL A 128 -27.29 6.46 3.73
N GLU A 129 -26.96 5.74 4.79
CA GLU A 129 -27.50 5.93 6.14
C GLU A 129 -26.40 6.46 7.05
N THR A 130 -26.72 7.46 7.88
CA THR A 130 -25.76 8.03 8.84
C THR A 130 -26.38 8.30 10.20
N GLU A 131 -25.62 8.08 11.28
CA GLU A 131 -26.05 8.42 12.63
C GLU A 131 -24.89 8.99 13.47
N PRO A 132 -25.07 10.16 14.10
CA PRO A 132 -24.03 10.77 14.93
C PRO A 132 -23.96 10.11 16.31
N LEU A 133 -22.75 9.71 16.71
CA LEU A 133 -22.46 8.99 17.95
C LEU A 133 -21.58 9.80 18.91
N ALA A 134 -21.90 9.73 20.21
CA ALA A 134 -21.04 10.25 21.28
C ALA A 134 -19.91 9.28 21.63
N ARG A 135 -20.20 7.97 21.57
CA ARG A 135 -19.26 6.88 21.85
C ARG A 135 -19.43 5.78 20.81
N ILE A 136 -18.30 5.21 20.40
CA ILE A 136 -18.26 4.07 19.48
C ILE A 136 -18.36 2.80 20.32
N THR A 137 -19.52 2.14 20.31
CA THR A 137 -19.74 0.88 21.03
C THR A 137 -20.46 -0.12 20.14
N GLU A 138 -20.26 -1.42 20.39
CA GLU A 138 -20.95 -2.49 19.65
C GLU A 138 -22.49 -2.35 19.72
N GLY A 139 -23.01 -1.90 20.87
CA GLY A 139 -24.44 -1.70 21.07
C GLY A 139 -25.04 -0.61 20.18
N GLU A 140 -24.33 0.50 20.00
CA GLU A 140 -24.75 1.57 19.09
C GLU A 140 -24.70 1.13 17.63
N VAL A 141 -23.68 0.33 17.24
CA VAL A 141 -23.59 -0.22 15.87
C VAL A 141 -24.76 -1.16 15.59
N VAL A 142 -25.07 -2.11 16.49
CA VAL A 142 -26.21 -3.02 16.34
C VAL A 142 -27.53 -2.26 16.26
N LYS A 143 -27.72 -1.25 17.13
CA LYS A 143 -28.91 -0.42 17.14
C LYS A 143 -29.09 0.35 15.83
N PHE A 144 -28.00 0.90 15.30
CA PHE A 144 -27.97 1.58 14.01
C PHE A 144 -28.38 0.63 12.87
N ILE A 145 -27.77 -0.56 12.79
CA ILE A 145 -28.08 -1.53 11.72
C ILE A 145 -29.54 -1.96 11.82
N TRP A 146 -30.02 -2.27 13.02
CA TRP A 146 -31.40 -2.69 13.23
C TRP A 146 -32.39 -1.61 12.79
N LYS A 147 -32.24 -0.40 13.34
CA LYS A 147 -33.18 0.70 13.14
C LYS A 147 -33.17 1.22 11.71
N ASN A 148 -31.99 1.52 11.16
CA ASN A 148 -31.88 2.27 9.92
C ASN A 148 -31.77 1.37 8.69
N ILE A 149 -31.35 0.11 8.85
CA ILE A 149 -31.20 -0.84 7.73
C ILE A 149 -32.26 -1.93 7.79
N VAL A 150 -32.26 -2.76 8.85
CA VAL A 150 -33.10 -3.97 8.91
C VAL A 150 -34.59 -3.63 8.95
N CYS A 151 -35.00 -2.65 9.75
CA CYS A 151 -36.40 -2.25 9.85
C CYS A 151 -36.94 -1.56 8.59
N HIS A 152 -36.08 -0.96 7.74
CA HIS A 152 -36.51 -0.23 6.55
C HIS A 152 -36.41 -1.05 5.27
N PHE A 153 -35.30 -1.79 5.10
CA PHE A 153 -34.98 -2.49 3.85
C PHE A 153 -34.99 -4.01 3.99
N GLY A 154 -35.14 -4.53 5.22
CA GLY A 154 -35.11 -5.95 5.52
C GLY A 154 -33.72 -6.48 5.88
N ILE A 155 -33.64 -7.80 6.09
CA ILE A 155 -32.40 -8.45 6.51
C ILE A 155 -31.42 -8.49 5.33
N LEU A 156 -30.32 -7.74 5.48
CA LEU A 156 -29.18 -7.77 4.57
C LEU A 156 -28.43 -9.10 4.61
N ARG A 157 -27.74 -9.42 3.52
CA ARG A 157 -26.91 -10.63 3.42
C ARG A 157 -25.53 -10.43 4.02
N GLU A 158 -24.95 -9.25 3.83
CA GLU A 158 -23.54 -9.02 4.16
C GLU A 158 -23.25 -7.60 4.64
N ILE A 159 -22.40 -7.49 5.66
CA ILE A 159 -21.82 -6.24 6.16
C ILE A 159 -20.32 -6.29 5.91
N ILE A 160 -19.79 -5.25 5.26
CA ILE A 160 -18.35 -5.04 5.06
C ILE A 160 -17.92 -3.85 5.93
N SER A 161 -16.90 -4.04 6.75
CA SER A 161 -16.36 -2.98 7.61
C SER A 161 -14.84 -3.09 7.74
N ASP A 162 -14.19 -2.09 8.33
CA ASP A 162 -12.77 -2.17 8.69
C ASP A 162 -12.54 -3.11 9.88
N ASN A 163 -11.27 -3.37 10.24
CA ASN A 163 -10.94 -4.19 11.42
C ASN A 163 -11.12 -3.43 12.75
N GLY A 164 -12.01 -2.44 12.80
CA GLY A 164 -12.34 -1.71 14.02
C GLY A 164 -12.90 -2.66 15.09
N ARG A 165 -12.42 -2.53 16.33
CA ARG A 165 -12.85 -3.37 17.47
C ARG A 165 -14.36 -3.35 17.68
N GLN A 166 -14.99 -2.23 17.35
CA GLN A 166 -16.44 -2.03 17.43
C GLN A 166 -17.25 -2.90 16.48
N PHE A 167 -16.65 -3.41 15.39
CA PHE A 167 -17.29 -4.30 14.43
C PHE A 167 -16.91 -5.77 14.65
N GLN A 168 -15.82 -6.03 15.39
CA GLN A 168 -15.31 -7.38 15.67
C GLN A 168 -15.74 -7.94 17.03
N GLY A 169 -16.48 -7.17 17.82
CA GLY A 169 -16.84 -7.60 19.15
C GLY A 169 -17.83 -8.77 19.16
N ARG A 170 -17.82 -9.53 20.26
CA ARG A 170 -18.59 -10.77 20.39
C ARG A 170 -20.09 -10.51 20.26
N ARG A 171 -20.59 -9.39 20.79
CA ARG A 171 -22.03 -9.08 20.79
C ARG A 171 -22.55 -8.85 19.38
N ILE A 172 -21.81 -8.10 18.57
CA ILE A 172 -22.21 -7.84 17.18
C ILE A 172 -22.08 -9.09 16.32
N GLN A 173 -21.07 -9.92 16.56
CA GLN A 173 -20.91 -11.21 15.86
C GLN A 173 -22.07 -12.17 16.16
N GLU A 174 -22.39 -12.38 17.44
CA GLU A 174 -23.51 -13.25 17.86
C GLU A 174 -24.85 -12.73 17.30
N TRP A 175 -25.06 -11.40 17.32
CA TRP A 175 -26.25 -10.78 16.75
C TRP A 175 -26.36 -10.98 15.23
N CYS A 176 -25.28 -10.75 14.48
CA CYS A 176 -25.26 -11.00 13.04
C CYS A 176 -25.48 -12.48 12.72
N GLN A 177 -24.88 -13.39 13.51
CA GLN A 177 -25.07 -14.83 13.35
C GLN A 177 -26.53 -15.23 13.56
N GLY A 178 -27.20 -14.66 14.57
CA GLY A 178 -28.63 -14.90 14.84
C GLY A 178 -29.57 -14.45 13.72
N LEU A 179 -29.16 -13.46 12.92
CA LEU A 179 -29.91 -12.98 11.75
C LEU A 179 -29.37 -13.55 10.41
N HIS A 180 -28.42 -14.47 10.45
CA HIS A 180 -27.74 -15.02 9.28
C HIS A 180 -27.04 -13.96 8.38
N ILE A 181 -26.63 -12.84 8.98
CA ILE A 181 -25.87 -11.79 8.31
C ILE A 181 -24.38 -12.16 8.28
N ARG A 182 -23.76 -12.15 7.10
CA ARG A 182 -22.32 -12.40 6.96
C ARG A 182 -21.53 -11.13 7.24
N GLN A 183 -20.54 -11.20 8.11
CA GLN A 183 -19.58 -10.10 8.31
C GLN A 183 -18.31 -10.37 7.49
N ARG A 184 -17.85 -9.35 6.77
CA ARG A 184 -16.52 -9.33 6.15
C ARG A 184 -15.75 -8.11 6.65
N PHE A 185 -14.46 -8.31 6.86
CA PHE A 185 -13.56 -7.25 7.27
C PHE A 185 -12.55 -6.98 6.17
N THR A 186 -12.33 -5.70 5.86
CA THR A 186 -11.30 -5.30 4.90
C THR A 186 -9.92 -5.46 5.53
N THR A 187 -8.94 -5.89 4.74
CA THR A 187 -7.55 -6.02 5.20
C THR A 187 -6.94 -4.65 5.45
N VAL A 188 -6.09 -4.54 6.50
CA VAL A 188 -5.48 -3.26 6.96
C VAL A 188 -4.66 -2.56 5.86
N ALA A 189 -4.20 -3.30 4.85
CA ALA A 189 -3.34 -2.79 3.77
C ALA A 189 -4.09 -2.47 2.46
N HIS A 190 -5.40 -2.75 2.35
CA HIS A 190 -6.18 -2.52 1.11
C HIS A 190 -7.46 -1.70 1.37
N PRO A 191 -7.33 -0.40 1.71
CA PRO A 191 -8.48 0.50 1.89
C PRO A 191 -9.36 0.60 0.63
N GLN A 192 -8.82 0.25 -0.54
CA GLN A 192 -9.54 0.17 -1.82
C GLN A 192 -10.76 -0.77 -1.77
N ALA A 193 -10.74 -1.83 -0.95
CA ALA A 193 -11.90 -2.71 -0.77
C ALA A 193 -13.08 -2.00 -0.09
N ASN A 194 -12.80 -1.06 0.82
CA ASN A 194 -13.79 -0.16 1.41
C ASN A 194 -13.87 1.21 0.68
N GLY A 195 -13.23 1.33 -0.48
CA GLY A 195 -12.99 2.62 -1.13
C GLY A 195 -14.28 3.34 -1.53
N GLN A 196 -15.38 2.61 -1.72
CA GLN A 196 -16.69 3.21 -1.99
C GLN A 196 -17.25 3.96 -0.77
N VAL A 197 -17.03 3.41 0.44
CA VAL A 197 -17.41 4.07 1.69
C VAL A 197 -16.50 5.27 1.94
N GLU A 198 -15.20 5.13 1.71
CA GLU A 198 -14.22 6.20 1.88
C GLU A 198 -14.42 7.40 0.92
N VAL A 199 -14.79 7.13 -0.35
CA VAL A 199 -15.11 8.19 -1.32
C VAL A 199 -16.38 8.93 -0.92
N THR A 200 -17.40 8.21 -0.46
CA THR A 200 -18.66 8.85 -0.06
C THR A 200 -18.51 9.59 1.27
N ASN A 201 -17.72 9.07 2.21
CA ASN A 201 -17.36 9.77 3.45
C ASN A 201 -16.71 11.11 3.15
N ARG A 202 -15.82 11.20 2.14
CA ARG A 202 -15.24 12.48 1.70
C ARG A 202 -16.29 13.49 1.22
N ILE A 203 -17.38 13.04 0.58
CA ILE A 203 -18.48 13.91 0.14
C ILE A 203 -19.32 14.37 1.34
N LEU A 204 -19.59 13.48 2.30
CA LEU A 204 -20.41 13.78 3.48
C LEU A 204 -19.75 14.75 4.47
N ILE A 205 -18.44 14.92 4.40
CA ILE A 205 -17.64 15.71 5.35
C ILE A 205 -17.25 17.09 4.79
N GLN A 206 -17.43 17.33 3.49
CA GLN A 206 -17.24 18.65 2.87
C GLN A 206 -18.34 19.62 3.27
#